data_AF-A0A5N5GT57-F1
#
_entry.id   AF-A0A5N5GT57-F1
#
_cell.length_a   1.000
_cell.length_b   1.000
_cell.length_c   1.000
_cell.angle_alpha   90.00
_cell.angle_beta   90.00
_cell.angle_gamma   90.00
#
_symmetry.space_group_name_H-M   'P 1'
#
loop_
_entity.id
_entity.type
_entity.pdbx_description
1 polymer ?
#
loop_
_entity_poly.entity_id
_entity_poly.type
_entity_poly.pdbx_seq_one_letter_code
_entity_poly.pdbx_strand_id
1 'polypeptide(L)'
;MAMFLNLWTFFGADSPQSFRRFVKIFSLVFAFGSALCLGALKGLLVGPISALILILGNVGIILGLFPAHVVWTIYTLIKIHRFDVPLKIAILFALPGLLGIWLGLSIVGSVLLGVGYGFLTPWVSTFEAFRHDNQYKKFKHCILDGTWGTVKGSCTVVRDFADLCYHSYPLYLKELRESPAAEEVRTLR
;
A
#
# COMPACT_ATOMS: atom_id res chain seq x y z
N MET A 1 -7.92 55.69 -43.32
CA MET A 1 -7.21 54.41 -43.53
C MET A 1 -6.74 53.72 -42.24
N ALA A 2 -6.94 54.30 -41.05
CA ALA A 2 -6.62 53.67 -39.76
C ALA A 2 -7.78 52.85 -39.14
N MET A 3 -9.02 53.05 -39.61
CA MET A 3 -10.20 52.33 -39.09
C MET A 3 -10.39 50.92 -39.72
N PHE A 4 -9.68 50.63 -40.82
CA PHE A 4 -9.73 49.33 -41.51
C PHE A 4 -8.63 48.35 -41.03
N LEU A 5 -7.57 48.84 -40.38
CA LEU A 5 -6.49 47.97 -39.85
C LEU A 5 -6.83 47.36 -38.48
N ASN A 6 -7.64 48.05 -37.66
CA ASN A 6 -8.01 47.56 -36.32
C ASN A 6 -9.12 46.49 -36.34
N LEU A 7 -9.83 46.33 -37.46
CA LEU A 7 -10.85 45.29 -37.61
C LEU A 7 -10.24 43.95 -38.06
N TRP A 8 -9.12 43.97 -38.77
CA TRP A 8 -8.39 42.75 -39.18
C TRP A 8 -7.62 42.12 -38.01
N THR A 9 -7.10 42.93 -37.08
CA THR A 9 -6.44 42.43 -35.86
C THR A 9 -7.42 41.94 -34.81
N PHE A 10 -8.68 42.39 -34.83
CA PHE A 10 -9.75 41.90 -33.94
C PHE A 10 -10.41 40.60 -34.45
N PHE A 11 -10.36 40.31 -35.76
CA PHE A 11 -11.07 39.17 -36.36
C PHE A 11 -10.18 37.96 -36.73
N GLY A 12 -8.87 38.01 -36.51
CA GLY A 12 -7.92 37.05 -37.13
C GLY A 12 -7.10 36.12 -36.22
N ALA A 13 -7.13 36.23 -34.88
CA ALA A 13 -6.01 35.72 -34.07
C ALA A 13 -6.31 34.72 -32.93
N ASP A 14 -7.51 34.15 -32.79
CA ASP A 14 -7.79 33.23 -31.64
C ASP A 14 -8.14 31.77 -32.02
N SER A 15 -8.42 31.45 -33.29
CA SER A 15 -8.85 30.10 -33.67
C SER A 15 -7.74 29.03 -33.76
N PRO A 16 -6.49 29.29 -34.22
CA PRO A 16 -5.51 28.23 -34.43
C PRO A 16 -4.80 27.80 -33.13
N GLN A 17 -4.69 28.67 -32.13
CA GLN A 17 -4.13 28.31 -30.82
C GLN A 17 -5.12 27.54 -29.96
N SER A 18 -6.39 27.97 -29.94
CA SER A 18 -7.45 27.28 -29.21
C SER A 18 -7.69 25.87 -29.78
N PHE A 19 -7.78 25.75 -31.11
CA PHE A 19 -7.93 24.45 -31.77
C PHE A 19 -6.72 23.53 -31.51
N ARG A 20 -5.49 24.04 -31.61
CA ARG A 20 -4.28 23.26 -31.35
C ARG A 20 -4.15 22.86 -29.87
N ARG A 21 -4.61 23.70 -28.92
CA ARG A 21 -4.73 23.32 -27.49
C ARG A 21 -5.79 22.23 -27.31
N PHE A 22 -6.94 22.36 -27.95
CA PHE A 22 -8.03 21.39 -27.85
C PHE A 22 -7.61 20.01 -28.37
N VAL A 23 -6.94 19.96 -29.54
CA VAL A 23 -6.38 18.72 -30.10
C VAL A 23 -5.30 18.12 -29.19
N LYS A 24 -4.43 18.95 -28.58
CA LYS A 24 -3.44 18.48 -27.61
C LYS A 24 -4.08 17.89 -26.36
N ILE A 25 -5.08 18.57 -25.79
CA ILE A 25 -5.82 18.09 -24.61
C ILE A 25 -6.50 16.77 -24.95
N PHE A 26 -7.20 16.69 -26.09
CA PHE A 26 -7.85 15.47 -26.54
C PHE A 26 -6.86 14.32 -26.74
N SER A 27 -5.71 14.59 -27.39
CA SER A 27 -4.66 13.59 -27.60
C SER A 27 -4.01 13.13 -26.29
N LEU A 28 -3.90 14.01 -25.29
CA LEU A 28 -3.30 13.70 -23.99
C LEU A 28 -4.26 12.87 -23.13
N VAL A 29 -5.55 13.22 -23.15
CA VAL A 29 -6.63 12.43 -22.53
C VAL A 29 -6.72 11.04 -23.19
N PHE A 30 -6.65 10.97 -24.52
CA PHE A 30 -6.66 9.70 -25.25
C PHE A 30 -5.43 8.85 -24.96
N ALA A 31 -4.23 9.44 -24.98
CA ALA A 31 -2.99 8.73 -24.65
C ALA A 31 -3.01 8.22 -23.19
N PHE A 32 -3.43 9.06 -22.24
CA PHE A 32 -3.56 8.69 -20.83
C PHE A 32 -4.62 7.59 -20.64
N GLY A 33 -5.78 7.71 -21.28
CA GLY A 33 -6.85 6.70 -21.27
C GLY A 33 -6.38 5.36 -21.84
N SER A 34 -5.62 5.38 -22.95
CA SER A 34 -5.06 4.16 -23.53
C SER A 34 -4.03 3.50 -22.60
N ALA A 35 -3.17 4.29 -21.94
CA ALA A 35 -2.23 3.79 -20.93
C ALA A 35 -2.95 3.22 -19.71
N LEU A 36 -4.04 3.86 -19.26
CA LEU A 36 -4.90 3.36 -18.17
C LEU A 36 -5.50 2.00 -18.52
N CYS A 37 -6.10 1.86 -19.71
CA CYS A 37 -6.71 0.60 -20.16
C CYS A 37 -5.69 -0.52 -20.36
N LEU A 38 -4.53 -0.22 -20.96
CA LEU A 38 -3.44 -1.19 -21.10
C LEU A 38 -2.91 -1.65 -19.74
N GLY A 39 -2.81 -0.71 -18.79
CA GLY A 39 -2.43 -1.01 -17.42
C GLY A 39 -3.45 -1.87 -16.69
N ALA A 40 -4.75 -1.60 -16.86
CA ALA A 40 -5.82 -2.40 -16.29
C ALA A 40 -5.86 -3.82 -16.87
N LEU A 41 -5.67 -3.97 -18.19
CA LEU A 41 -5.61 -5.29 -18.83
C LEU A 41 -4.42 -6.11 -18.29
N LYS A 42 -3.25 -5.49 -18.14
CA LYS A 42 -2.07 -6.13 -17.55
C LYS A 42 -2.28 -6.47 -16.07
N GLY A 43 -2.88 -5.55 -15.33
CA GLY A 43 -3.26 -5.74 -13.93
C GLY A 43 -4.25 -6.88 -13.73
N LEU A 44 -5.17 -7.09 -14.66
CA LEU A 44 -6.11 -8.20 -14.62
C LEU A 44 -5.45 -9.57 -14.85
N LEU A 45 -4.40 -9.63 -15.68
CA LEU A 45 -3.66 -10.86 -15.97
C LEU A 45 -2.68 -11.24 -14.86
N VAL A 46 -1.90 -10.28 -14.37
CA VAL A 46 -0.82 -10.52 -13.40
C VAL A 46 -1.26 -10.32 -11.96
N GLY A 47 -2.20 -9.39 -11.75
CA GLY A 47 -2.66 -8.98 -10.43
C GLY A 47 -3.30 -10.07 -9.59
N PRO A 48 -4.07 -11.02 -10.13
CA PRO A 48 -4.61 -12.13 -9.35
C PRO A 48 -3.51 -13.01 -8.75
N ILE A 49 -2.42 -13.23 -9.49
CA ILE A 49 -1.31 -14.10 -9.04
C ILE A 49 -0.53 -13.41 -7.92
N SER A 50 -0.17 -12.13 -8.09
CA SER A 50 0.52 -11.36 -7.06
C SER A 50 -0.35 -11.12 -5.82
N ALA A 51 -1.64 -10.81 -6.00
CA ALA A 51 -2.59 -10.69 -4.91
C ALA A 51 -2.72 -11.99 -4.13
N LEU A 52 -2.81 -13.14 -4.81
CA LEU A 52 -2.93 -14.44 -4.14
C LEU A 52 -1.70 -14.75 -3.28
N ILE A 53 -0.49 -14.50 -3.80
CA ILE A 53 0.76 -14.70 -3.05
C ILE A 53 0.79 -13.81 -1.80
N LEU A 54 0.43 -12.53 -1.94
CA LEU A 54 0.45 -11.57 -0.84
C LEU A 54 -0.60 -11.93 0.22
N ILE A 55 -1.83 -12.26 -0.19
CA ILE A 55 -2.92 -12.65 0.71
C ILE A 55 -2.56 -13.92 1.46
N LEU A 56 -2.17 -14.98 0.76
CA LEU A 56 -1.82 -16.26 1.41
C LEU A 56 -0.60 -16.12 2.32
N GLY A 57 0.41 -15.35 1.89
CA GLY A 57 1.60 -15.06 2.68
C GLY A 57 1.27 -14.34 3.98
N ASN A 58 0.57 -13.20 3.90
CA ASN A 58 0.22 -12.40 5.06
C ASN A 58 -0.75 -13.14 5.99
N VAL A 59 -1.78 -13.79 5.46
CA VAL A 59 -2.72 -14.58 6.27
C VAL A 59 -2.00 -15.74 6.96
N GLY A 60 -1.09 -16.43 6.25
CA GLY A 60 -0.27 -17.50 6.83
C GLY A 60 0.59 -17.01 7.99
N ILE A 61 1.25 -15.85 7.84
CA ILE A 61 2.03 -15.22 8.91
C ILE A 61 1.13 -14.82 10.08
N ILE A 62 -0.02 -14.19 9.82
CA ILE A 62 -0.97 -13.77 10.86
C ILE A 62 -1.44 -14.98 11.66
N LEU A 63 -1.90 -16.04 11.00
CA LEU A 63 -2.41 -17.24 11.66
C LEU A 63 -1.31 -18.01 12.40
N GLY A 64 -0.12 -18.16 11.78
CA GLY A 64 1.01 -18.86 12.38
C GLY A 64 1.59 -18.13 13.59
N LEU A 65 1.63 -16.80 13.56
CA LEU A 65 2.17 -15.98 14.64
C LEU A 65 1.11 -15.66 15.72
N PHE A 66 -0.18 -15.76 15.41
CA PHE A 66 -1.27 -15.49 16.36
C PHE A 66 -1.05 -16.14 17.74
N PRO A 67 -0.77 -17.45 17.89
CA PRO A 67 -0.57 -18.05 19.21
C PRO A 67 0.62 -17.44 19.97
N ALA A 68 1.73 -17.16 19.26
CA ALA A 68 2.88 -16.50 19.88
C ALA A 68 2.53 -15.08 20.33
N HIS A 69 1.77 -14.35 19.52
CA HIS A 69 1.28 -13.01 19.82
C HIS A 69 0.39 -12.98 21.07
N VAL A 70 -0.51 -13.96 21.23
CA VAL A 70 -1.35 -14.13 22.43
C VAL A 70 -0.48 -14.37 23.66
N VAL A 71 0.46 -15.31 23.58
CA VAL A 71 1.37 -15.64 24.70
C VAL A 71 2.22 -14.43 25.10
N TRP A 72 2.83 -13.73 24.14
CA TRP A 72 3.64 -12.55 24.41
C TRP A 72 2.84 -11.40 25.02
N THR A 73 1.60 -11.19 24.56
CA THR A 73 0.73 -10.13 25.08
C THR A 73 0.31 -10.43 26.53
N ILE A 74 -0.12 -11.66 26.82
CA ILE A 74 -0.48 -12.07 28.19
C ILE A 74 0.74 -11.98 29.11
N TYR A 75 1.89 -12.52 28.66
CA TYR A 75 3.12 -12.48 29.44
C TYR A 75 3.55 -11.05 29.78
N THR A 76 3.45 -10.13 28.81
CA THR A 76 3.79 -8.72 29.01
C THR A 76 2.82 -8.03 29.97
N LEU A 77 1.51 -8.31 29.86
CA LEU A 77 0.48 -7.75 30.75
C LEU A 77 0.66 -8.20 32.21
N ILE A 78 1.07 -9.45 32.44
CA ILE A 78 1.34 -9.96 33.78
C ILE A 78 2.58 -9.28 34.36
N LYS A 79 3.66 -9.20 33.57
CA LYS A 79 4.99 -8.77 34.02
C LYS A 79 5.13 -7.26 34.19
N ILE A 80 4.29 -6.45 33.57
CA ILE A 80 4.36 -4.99 33.71
C ILE A 80 3.98 -4.57 35.14
N HIS A 81 4.83 -3.77 35.78
CA HIS A 81 4.61 -3.31 37.16
C HIS A 81 3.79 -2.01 37.24
N ARG A 82 3.51 -1.36 36.11
CA ARG A 82 2.79 -0.07 36.02
C ARG A 82 1.28 -0.17 36.28
N PHE A 83 0.66 -1.31 35.99
CA PHE A 83 -0.79 -1.46 36.12
C PHE A 83 -1.18 -2.09 37.46
N ASP A 84 -2.17 -1.49 38.13
CA ASP A 84 -2.77 -2.06 39.33
C ASP A 84 -3.47 -3.38 39.02
N VAL A 85 -3.56 -4.27 40.01
CA VAL A 85 -4.21 -5.59 39.89
C VAL A 85 -5.61 -5.53 39.26
N PRO A 86 -6.55 -4.64 39.67
CA PRO A 86 -7.87 -4.57 39.05
C PRO A 86 -7.81 -4.18 37.56
N LEU A 87 -6.90 -3.28 37.19
CA LEU A 87 -6.73 -2.85 35.80
C LEU A 87 -6.17 -3.98 34.92
N LYS A 88 -5.26 -4.80 35.47
CA LYS A 88 -4.76 -6.01 34.78
C LYS A 88 -5.89 -6.99 34.47
N ILE A 89 -6.78 -7.24 35.43
CA ILE A 89 -7.93 -8.14 35.24
C ILE A 89 -8.92 -7.58 34.21
N ALA A 90 -9.20 -6.27 34.27
CA ALA A 90 -10.08 -5.61 33.29
C ALA A 90 -9.53 -5.72 31.86
N ILE A 91 -8.23 -5.44 31.66
CA ILE A 91 -7.57 -5.58 30.36
C ILE A 91 -7.56 -7.05 29.92
N LEU A 92 -7.29 -7.99 30.82
CA LEU A 92 -7.29 -9.42 30.50
C LEU A 92 -8.66 -9.92 30.04
N PHE A 93 -9.76 -9.36 30.56
CA PHE A 93 -11.11 -9.68 30.11
C PHE A 93 -11.45 -9.05 28.76
N ALA A 94 -10.95 -7.84 28.48
CA ALA A 94 -11.11 -7.18 27.18
C ALA A 94 -10.20 -7.78 26.08
N LEU A 95 -9.09 -8.41 26.47
CA LEU A 95 -8.04 -8.89 25.58
C LEU A 95 -8.53 -9.87 24.50
N PRO A 96 -9.37 -10.88 24.79
CA PRO A 96 -9.89 -11.79 23.77
C PRO A 96 -10.67 -11.07 22.67
N GLY A 97 -11.47 -10.05 23.05
CA GLY A 97 -12.20 -9.23 22.10
C GLY A 97 -11.27 -8.39 21.22
N LEU A 98 -10.26 -7.77 21.82
CA LEU A 98 -9.26 -6.98 21.09
C LEU A 98 -8.44 -7.85 20.12
N LEU A 99 -8.03 -9.06 20.54
CA LEU A 99 -7.33 -10.02 19.69
C LEU A 99 -8.21 -10.50 18.53
N GLY A 100 -9.51 -10.70 18.76
CA GLY A 100 -10.47 -11.06 17.72
C GLY A 100 -10.65 -9.95 16.69
N ILE A 101 -10.83 -8.70 17.14
CA ILE A 101 -10.94 -7.53 16.25
C ILE A 101 -9.64 -7.33 15.46
N TRP A 102 -8.49 -7.45 16.12
CA TRP A 102 -7.18 -7.35 15.47
C TRP A 102 -7.03 -8.41 14.38
N LEU A 103 -7.32 -9.68 14.68
CA LEU A 103 -7.22 -10.78 13.71
C LEU A 103 -8.16 -10.56 12.51
N GLY A 104 -9.42 -10.18 12.77
CA GLY A 104 -10.38 -9.88 11.72
C GLY A 104 -9.92 -8.72 10.83
N LEU A 105 -9.48 -7.62 11.45
CA LEU A 105 -9.00 -6.45 10.72
C LEU A 105 -7.71 -6.76 9.93
N SER A 106 -6.82 -7.58 10.46
CA SER A 106 -5.61 -8.02 9.77
C SER A 106 -5.91 -8.91 8.56
N ILE A 107 -6.91 -9.79 8.64
CA ILE A 107 -7.34 -10.60 7.49
C ILE A 107 -7.98 -9.71 6.41
N VAL A 108 -8.91 -8.84 6.79
CA VAL A 108 -9.57 -7.90 5.85
C VAL A 108 -8.52 -6.97 5.22
N GLY A 109 -7.63 -6.42 6.04
CA GLY A 109 -6.52 -5.58 5.59
C GLY A 109 -5.60 -6.32 4.62
N SER A 110 -5.27 -7.59 4.88
CA SER A 110 -4.45 -8.41 3.98
C SER A 110 -5.11 -8.62 2.62
N VAL A 111 -6.43 -8.84 2.59
CA VAL A 111 -7.18 -8.95 1.33
C VAL A 111 -7.18 -7.62 0.57
N LEU A 112 -7.49 -6.51 1.24
CA LEU A 112 -7.50 -5.19 0.62
C LEU A 112 -6.12 -4.78 0.10
N LEU A 113 -5.07 -5.00 0.90
CA LEU A 113 -3.68 -4.72 0.51
C LEU A 113 -3.21 -5.66 -0.60
N GLY A 114 -3.58 -6.94 -0.57
CA GLY A 114 -3.23 -7.90 -1.62
C GLY A 114 -3.86 -7.55 -2.96
N VAL A 115 -5.16 -7.25 -2.97
CA VAL A 115 -5.87 -6.80 -4.18
C VAL A 115 -5.32 -5.46 -4.66
N GLY A 116 -5.15 -4.50 -3.75
CA GLY A 116 -4.61 -3.18 -4.07
C GLY A 116 -3.20 -3.27 -4.66
N TYR A 117 -2.28 -3.97 -3.99
CA TYR A 117 -0.91 -4.15 -4.47
C TYR A 117 -0.89 -4.94 -5.78
N GLY A 118 -1.67 -6.01 -5.89
CA GLY A 118 -1.72 -6.86 -7.07
C GLY A 118 -2.23 -6.12 -8.30
N PHE A 119 -3.22 -5.24 -8.15
CA PHE A 119 -3.80 -4.49 -9.27
C PHE A 119 -3.06 -3.18 -9.58
N LEU A 120 -2.65 -2.43 -8.56
CA LEU A 120 -2.00 -1.12 -8.73
C LEU A 120 -0.54 -1.23 -9.20
N THR A 121 0.21 -2.25 -8.77
CA THR A 121 1.63 -2.42 -9.16
C THR A 121 1.81 -2.60 -10.68
N PRO A 122 1.06 -3.49 -11.35
CA PRO A 122 1.08 -3.57 -12.82
C PRO A 122 0.62 -2.28 -13.50
N TRP A 123 -0.27 -1.51 -12.87
CA TRP A 123 -0.75 -0.24 -13.40
C TRP A 123 0.36 0.80 -13.45
N VAL A 124 1.08 0.99 -12.33
CA VAL A 124 2.24 1.89 -12.23
C VAL A 124 3.34 1.47 -13.21
N SER A 125 3.60 0.16 -13.34
CA SER A 125 4.59 -0.36 -14.31
C SER A 125 4.25 0.00 -15.76
N THR A 126 2.97 0.06 -16.10
CA THR A 126 2.51 0.41 -17.45
C THR A 126 2.70 1.89 -17.74
N PHE A 127 2.44 2.76 -16.76
CA PHE A 127 2.73 4.20 -16.89
C PHE A 127 4.22 4.48 -17.07
N GLU A 128 5.08 3.80 -16.33
CA GLU A 128 6.53 3.94 -16.46
C GLU A 128 7.04 3.49 -17.83
N ALA A 129 6.48 2.40 -18.36
CA ALA A 129 6.77 1.95 -19.71
C ALA A 129 6.24 2.91 -20.78
N PHE A 130 5.08 3.54 -20.56
CA PHE A 130 4.50 4.49 -21.50
C PHE A 130 5.33 5.79 -21.63
N ARG A 131 6.11 6.15 -20.59
CA ARG A 131 7.01 7.32 -20.58
C ARG A 131 8.24 7.21 -21.49
N HIS A 132 8.70 6.01 -21.82
CA HIS A 132 9.90 5.81 -22.65
C HIS A 132 9.53 5.73 -24.14
N ASP A 133 10.41 6.05 -25.10
CA ASP A 133 9.99 6.15 -26.53
C ASP A 133 10.10 4.84 -27.36
N ASN A 134 10.79 3.81 -26.87
CA ASN A 134 11.21 2.69 -27.75
C ASN A 134 10.25 1.47 -27.72
N GLN A 135 9.46 1.23 -28.78
CA GLN A 135 8.28 0.32 -28.74
C GLN A 135 8.58 -1.19 -28.64
N TYR A 136 9.54 -1.74 -29.39
CA TYR A 136 9.70 -3.20 -29.53
C TYR A 136 10.44 -3.87 -28.36
N LYS A 137 11.50 -3.23 -27.84
CA LYS A 137 12.18 -3.70 -26.61
C LYS A 137 11.30 -3.52 -25.38
N LYS A 138 10.35 -2.59 -25.41
CA LYS A 138 9.42 -2.33 -24.30
C LYS A 138 8.42 -3.44 -24.06
N PHE A 139 7.84 -4.08 -25.08
CA PHE A 139 6.82 -5.10 -24.84
C PHE A 139 7.36 -6.34 -24.13
N LYS A 140 8.50 -6.88 -24.57
CA LYS A 140 9.13 -8.04 -23.92
C LYS A 140 9.58 -7.72 -22.49
N HIS A 141 10.23 -6.58 -22.27
CA HIS A 141 10.69 -6.18 -20.94
C HIS A 141 9.52 -5.82 -20.01
N CYS A 142 8.49 -5.13 -20.51
CA CYS A 142 7.34 -4.74 -19.72
C CYS A 142 6.47 -5.95 -19.32
N ILE A 143 6.30 -6.95 -20.20
CA ILE A 143 5.50 -8.14 -19.89
C ILE A 143 6.31 -9.16 -19.07
N LEU A 144 7.50 -9.59 -19.51
CA LEU A 144 8.24 -10.61 -18.78
C LEU A 144 8.90 -10.07 -17.50
N ASP A 145 9.69 -9.00 -17.59
CA ASP A 145 10.36 -8.45 -16.40
C ASP A 145 9.37 -7.74 -15.47
N GLY A 146 8.36 -7.05 -16.01
CA GLY A 146 7.33 -6.42 -15.19
C GLY A 146 6.46 -7.43 -14.42
N THR A 147 6.11 -8.56 -15.03
CA THR A 147 5.32 -9.61 -14.36
C THR A 147 6.14 -10.32 -13.29
N TRP A 148 7.36 -10.74 -13.64
CA TRP A 148 8.26 -11.41 -12.69
C TRP A 148 8.67 -10.49 -11.54
N GLY A 149 8.90 -9.21 -11.82
CA GLY A 149 9.16 -8.18 -10.83
C GLY A 149 8.01 -7.98 -9.85
N THR A 150 6.76 -8.03 -10.33
CA THR A 150 5.56 -7.91 -9.47
C THR A 150 5.43 -9.12 -8.54
N VAL A 151 5.66 -10.34 -9.04
CA VAL A 151 5.63 -11.56 -8.23
C VAL A 151 6.73 -11.54 -7.16
N LYS A 152 7.97 -11.25 -7.57
CA LYS A 152 9.10 -11.14 -6.63
C LYS A 152 8.87 -10.04 -5.60
N GLY A 153 8.33 -8.89 -6.03
CA GLY A 153 7.93 -7.79 -5.14
C GLY A 153 6.90 -8.23 -4.10
N SER A 154 5.90 -9.01 -4.50
CA SER A 154 4.90 -9.56 -3.59
C SER A 154 5.53 -10.47 -2.53
N CYS A 155 6.46 -11.35 -2.94
CA CYS A 155 7.21 -12.19 -1.99
C CYS A 155 8.09 -11.37 -1.04
N THR A 156 8.70 -10.28 -1.52
CA THR A 156 9.48 -9.37 -0.66
C THR A 156 8.57 -8.69 0.37
N VAL A 157 7.42 -8.17 -0.03
CA VAL A 157 6.45 -7.54 0.90
C VAL A 157 6.01 -8.52 1.98
N VAL A 158 5.67 -9.76 1.63
CA VAL A 158 5.31 -10.81 2.59
C VAL A 158 6.47 -11.08 3.55
N ARG A 159 7.70 -11.14 3.05
CA ARG A 159 8.88 -11.38 3.88
C ARG A 159 9.18 -10.21 4.82
N ASP A 160 9.05 -8.98 4.36
CA ASP A 160 9.24 -7.79 5.21
C ASP A 160 8.16 -7.71 6.30
N PHE A 161 6.92 -8.07 5.95
CA PHE A 161 5.85 -8.21 6.94
C PHE A 161 6.16 -9.31 7.97
N ALA A 162 6.68 -10.46 7.53
CA ALA A 162 7.12 -11.51 8.43
C ALA A 162 8.22 -10.99 9.37
N ASP A 163 9.25 -10.34 8.84
CA ASP A 163 10.40 -9.83 9.61
C ASP A 163 9.95 -8.83 10.68
N LEU A 164 9.08 -7.89 10.32
CA LEU A 164 8.46 -6.95 11.26
C LEU A 164 7.72 -7.68 12.39
N CYS A 165 6.93 -8.69 12.05
CA CYS A 165 6.13 -9.45 13.00
C CYS A 165 6.98 -10.35 13.91
N TYR A 166 8.06 -10.94 13.40
CA TYR A 166 8.95 -11.83 14.17
C TYR A 166 9.96 -11.07 15.03
N HIS A 167 10.46 -9.92 14.56
CA HIS A 167 11.58 -9.24 15.21
C HIS A 167 11.15 -7.92 15.86
N SER A 168 10.48 -7.04 15.14
CA SER A 168 10.15 -5.71 15.67
C SER A 168 9.09 -5.77 16.76
N TYR A 169 8.07 -6.63 16.60
CA TYR A 169 6.97 -6.71 17.57
C TYR A 169 7.41 -7.21 18.96
N PRO A 170 8.17 -8.33 19.10
CA PRO A 170 8.65 -8.77 20.40
C PRO A 170 9.61 -7.79 21.07
N LEU A 171 10.44 -7.11 20.27
CA LEU A 171 11.33 -6.06 20.75
C LEU A 171 10.54 -4.88 21.34
N TYR A 172 9.50 -4.42 20.66
CA TYR A 172 8.61 -3.39 21.18
C TYR A 172 7.94 -3.80 22.51
N LEU A 173 7.45 -5.04 22.60
CA LEU A 173 6.88 -5.55 23.87
C LEU A 173 7.91 -5.63 25.00
N LYS A 174 9.17 -5.93 24.66
CA LYS A 174 10.27 -5.94 25.62
C LYS A 174 10.56 -4.52 26.13
N GLU A 175 10.67 -3.54 25.24
CA GLU A 175 10.87 -2.14 25.61
C GLU A 175 9.71 -1.60 26.46
N LEU A 176 8.46 -1.92 26.10
CA LEU A 176 7.28 -1.55 26.90
C LEU A 176 7.34 -2.10 28.33
N ARG A 177 7.94 -3.28 28.52
CA ARG A 177 8.10 -3.90 29.83
C ARG A 177 9.23 -3.25 30.64
N GLU A 178 10.32 -2.87 29.97
CA GLU A 178 11.54 -2.34 30.58
C GLU A 178 11.52 -0.81 30.73
N SER A 179 10.49 -0.13 30.21
CA SER A 179 10.40 1.33 30.22
C SER A 179 10.38 1.94 31.65
N PRO A 180 11.27 2.89 31.96
CA PRO A 180 11.46 3.46 33.31
C PRO A 180 10.34 4.41 33.77
N ALA A 181 9.32 4.69 32.96
CA ALA A 181 8.16 5.48 33.38
C ALA A 181 7.36 4.84 34.55
N ALA A 182 7.62 3.57 34.88
CA ALA A 182 7.11 2.92 36.08
C ALA A 182 7.77 3.44 37.38
N GLU A 183 8.97 4.01 37.30
CA GLU A 183 9.72 4.52 38.46
C GLU A 183 9.32 5.97 38.80
N GLU A 184 9.07 6.80 37.78
CA GLU A 184 8.69 8.22 37.95
C GLU A 184 7.29 8.39 38.60
N VAL A 185 6.36 7.48 38.35
CA VAL A 185 5.02 7.51 38.99
C VAL A 185 5.09 7.06 40.46
N ARG A 186 6.11 6.26 40.84
CA ARG A 186 6.32 5.82 42.24
C ARG A 186 7.01 6.87 43.09
N THR A 187 7.80 7.77 42.50
CA THR A 187 8.48 8.85 43.24
C THR A 187 7.59 10.08 43.46
N LEU A 188 6.42 10.16 42.82
CA LEU A 188 5.46 11.25 42.93
C LEU A 188 4.25 10.95 43.86
N ARG A 189 4.19 9.76 44.47
CA ARG A 189 3.17 9.38 45.46
C ARG A 189 3.81 9.14 46.82
#